data_AF-A0AAV8WSE7-F1
#
_entry.id   AF-A0AAV8WSE7-F1
#
_cell.length_a   1.000
_cell.length_b   1.000
_cell.length_c   1.000
_cell.angle_alpha   90.00
_cell.angle_beta   90.00
_cell.angle_gamma   90.00
#
_symmetry.space_group_name_H-M   'P 1'
#
loop_
_entity.id
_entity.type
_entity.pdbx_description
1 polymer ?
#
loop_
_entity_poly.entity_id
_entity_poly.type
_entity_poly.pdbx_seq_one_letter_code
_entity_poly.pdbx_strand_id
1 'polypeptide(L)'
;MDEQKLLNIPEDICLPDIDGTCMPFVFVADEAFSISKHVLRPYARKNLTNLKRIFNYRLTRARRMVECAFGILANKWRIFHRPLDVNPEFCDSIVKAACILHNLVRLHDGKQVDQEDIESTTYFNNIAPSNKRGKQTALNNRTYFARYFTSPAGNVSWQYEYI
;
A
#
# COMPACT_ATOMS: atom_id res chain seq x y z
N MET A 1 -12.00 20.64 4.10
CA MET A 1 -10.58 20.95 3.84
C MET A 1 -10.15 19.97 2.76
N ASP A 2 -9.71 20.45 1.60
CA ASP A 2 -9.43 19.58 0.45
C ASP A 2 -8.14 18.79 0.68
N GLU A 3 -8.27 17.52 1.09
CA GLU A 3 -7.16 16.61 1.37
C GLU A 3 -6.15 16.53 0.20
N GLN A 4 -6.63 16.63 -1.05
CA GLN A 4 -5.77 16.62 -2.24
C GLN A 4 -4.77 17.79 -2.25
N LYS A 5 -5.21 18.99 -1.87
CA LYS A 5 -4.37 20.18 -1.86
C LYS A 5 -3.41 20.19 -0.67
N LEU A 6 -3.83 19.63 0.46
CA LEU A 6 -2.98 19.53 1.65
C LEU A 6 -1.85 18.51 1.46
N LEU A 7 -2.13 17.38 0.82
CA LEU A 7 -1.20 16.26 0.66
C LEU A 7 -0.50 16.23 -0.71
N ASN A 8 -0.68 17.27 -1.55
CA ASN A 8 -0.16 17.33 -2.92
C ASN A 8 -0.43 16.07 -3.74
N ILE A 9 -1.65 15.52 -3.62
CA ILE A 9 -2.05 14.33 -4.36
C ILE A 9 -2.25 14.72 -5.83
N PRO A 10 -1.67 13.98 -6.80
CA PRO A 10 -1.85 14.27 -8.21
C PRO A 10 -3.32 14.19 -8.65
N GLU A 11 -3.61 14.80 -9.81
CA GLU A 11 -4.93 14.72 -10.43
C GLU A 11 -5.31 13.29 -10.82
N ASP A 12 -6.62 13.05 -10.91
CA ASP A 12 -7.17 11.74 -11.20
C ASP A 12 -6.76 11.28 -12.62
N ILE A 13 -6.32 10.02 -12.76
CA ILE A 13 -5.88 9.46 -14.04
C ILE A 13 -6.80 8.31 -14.45
N CYS A 14 -7.14 8.26 -15.73
CA CYS A 14 -7.93 7.20 -16.32
C CYS A 14 -7.09 5.93 -16.46
N LEU A 15 -7.56 4.86 -15.81
CA LEU A 15 -6.95 3.54 -15.96
C LEU A 15 -7.31 2.96 -17.34
N PRO A 16 -6.42 2.16 -17.95
CA PRO A 16 -6.72 1.49 -19.20
C PRO A 16 -8.02 0.66 -19.12
N ASP A 17 -8.75 0.57 -20.23
CA ASP A 17 -9.72 -0.52 -20.49
C ASP A 17 -11.03 -0.52 -19.67
N ILE A 18 -11.30 0.48 -18.82
CA ILE A 18 -12.60 0.58 -18.14
C ILE A 18 -13.23 1.96 -18.30
N ASP A 19 -14.30 2.00 -19.10
CA ASP A 19 -15.38 3.01 -19.12
C ASP A 19 -14.93 4.49 -19.17
N GLY A 20 -13.67 4.77 -19.54
CA GLY A 20 -13.09 6.13 -19.53
C GLY A 20 -13.14 6.83 -18.18
N THR A 21 -13.34 6.09 -17.08
CA THR A 21 -13.52 6.70 -15.75
C THR A 21 -12.15 7.01 -15.15
N CYS A 22 -11.90 8.28 -14.89
CA CYS A 22 -10.68 8.72 -14.22
C CYS A 22 -10.76 8.42 -12.72
N MET A 23 -9.67 7.88 -12.19
CA MET A 23 -9.58 7.37 -10.83
C MET A 23 -8.56 8.18 -10.02
N PRO A 24 -8.86 8.49 -8.75
CA PRO A 24 -7.91 9.19 -7.91
C PRO A 24 -6.72 8.30 -7.54
N PHE A 25 -5.60 8.94 -7.25
CA PHE A 25 -4.52 8.30 -6.51
C PHE A 25 -4.97 7.97 -5.09
N VAL A 26 -4.56 6.81 -4.59
CA VAL A 26 -5.03 6.27 -3.32
C VAL A 26 -3.87 5.71 -2.50
N PHE A 27 -3.94 5.95 -1.19
CA PHE A 27 -3.15 5.25 -0.20
C PHE A 27 -3.69 3.84 0.02
N VAL A 28 -2.78 2.89 0.13
CA VAL A 28 -3.10 1.51 0.48
C VAL A 28 -3.06 1.39 2.00
N ALA A 29 -4.22 1.13 2.60
CA ALA A 29 -4.38 1.03 4.04
C ALA A 29 -4.90 -0.34 4.48
N ASP A 30 -4.75 -0.63 5.77
CA ASP A 30 -5.30 -1.82 6.41
C ASP A 30 -6.79 -1.64 6.81
N GLU A 31 -7.34 -2.61 7.54
CA GLU A 31 -8.73 -2.60 7.97
C GLU A 31 -9.05 -1.59 9.10
N ALA A 32 -8.03 -1.10 9.82
CA ALA A 32 -8.18 -0.14 10.91
C ALA A 32 -8.49 1.27 10.40
N PHE A 33 -8.05 1.61 9.18
CA PHE A 33 -8.37 2.89 8.57
C PHE A 33 -9.81 2.96 8.03
N SER A 34 -10.35 4.17 8.01
CA SER A 34 -11.63 4.45 7.35
C SER A 34 -11.42 4.56 5.84
N ILE A 35 -12.39 4.07 5.06
CA ILE A 35 -12.36 4.24 3.60
C ILE A 35 -12.68 5.70 3.23
N SER A 36 -11.88 6.30 2.34
CA SER A 36 -12.08 7.66 1.82
C SER A 36 -11.77 7.73 0.32
N LYS A 37 -11.93 8.91 -0.31
CA LYS A 37 -11.63 9.10 -1.74
C LYS A 37 -10.20 8.63 -2.09
N HIS A 38 -9.25 8.91 -1.19
CA HIS A 38 -7.82 8.64 -1.34
C HIS A 38 -7.31 7.51 -0.45
N VAL A 39 -8.18 6.72 0.18
CA VAL A 39 -7.76 5.60 1.05
C VAL A 39 -8.53 4.34 0.68
N LEU A 40 -7.80 3.33 0.17
CA LEU A 40 -8.31 1.99 -0.05
C LEU A 40 -8.01 1.09 1.14
N ARG A 41 -9.02 0.30 1.53
CA ARG A 41 -8.92 -0.75 2.54
C ARG A 41 -9.53 -2.05 2.01
N PRO A 42 -9.09 -3.22 2.49
CA PRO A 42 -9.62 -4.49 2.02
C PRO A 42 -11.12 -4.63 2.33
N TYR A 43 -11.78 -5.49 1.57
CA TYR A 43 -13.12 -5.97 1.90
C TYR A 43 -13.06 -6.82 3.17
N ALA A 44 -14.07 -6.68 4.03
CA ALA A 44 -14.16 -7.47 5.25
C ALA A 44 -14.19 -8.97 4.93
N ARG A 45 -13.47 -9.79 5.71
CA ARG A 45 -13.18 -11.21 5.42
C ARG A 45 -14.39 -12.16 5.35
N LYS A 46 -15.63 -11.68 5.57
CA LYS A 46 -16.86 -12.50 5.52
C LYS A 46 -17.45 -12.52 4.11
N ASN A 47 -17.80 -13.71 3.60
CA ASN A 47 -18.51 -13.92 2.33
C ASN A 47 -17.87 -13.18 1.13
N LEU A 48 -16.57 -13.34 0.95
CA LEU A 48 -15.83 -12.71 -0.15
C LEU A 48 -16.07 -13.46 -1.47
N THR A 49 -16.57 -12.74 -2.47
CA THR A 49 -16.57 -13.21 -3.86
C THR A 49 -15.13 -13.25 -4.41
N ASN A 50 -14.87 -14.05 -5.46
CA ASN A 50 -13.54 -14.12 -6.07
C ASN A 50 -12.98 -12.74 -6.41
N LEU A 51 -13.77 -11.85 -7.02
CA LEU A 51 -13.39 -10.45 -7.29
C LEU A 51 -12.86 -9.72 -6.04
N LYS A 52 -13.53 -9.87 -4.88
CA LYS A 52 -13.09 -9.24 -3.63
C LYS A 52 -11.85 -9.93 -3.05
N ARG A 53 -11.69 -11.25 -3.25
CA ARG A 53 -10.49 -12.00 -2.85
C ARG A 53 -9.26 -11.56 -3.65
N ILE A 54 -9.39 -11.41 -4.97
CA ILE A 54 -8.34 -10.85 -5.85
C ILE A 54 -7.92 -9.47 -5.36
N PHE A 55 -8.90 -8.59 -5.12
CA PHE A 55 -8.64 -7.24 -4.64
C PHE A 55 -7.88 -7.25 -3.30
N ASN A 56 -8.35 -8.02 -2.31
CA ASN A 56 -7.69 -8.13 -1.01
C ASN A 56 -6.27 -8.69 -1.11
N TYR A 57 -6.06 -9.68 -1.99
CA TYR A 57 -4.75 -10.28 -2.23
C TYR A 57 -3.78 -9.27 -2.84
N ARG A 58 -4.19 -8.54 -3.89
CA ARG A 58 -3.36 -7.48 -4.50
C ARG A 58 -3.03 -6.35 -3.53
N LEU A 59 -4.02 -5.91 -2.74
CA LEU A 59 -3.83 -4.87 -1.73
C LEU A 59 -2.84 -5.33 -0.65
N THR A 60 -2.94 -6.59 -0.21
CA THR A 60 -2.01 -7.19 0.75
C THR A 60 -0.60 -7.31 0.18
N ARG A 61 -0.46 -7.74 -1.08
CA ARG A 61 0.84 -7.84 -1.76
C ARG A 61 1.52 -6.47 -1.88
N ALA A 62 0.76 -5.41 -2.19
CA ALA A 62 1.29 -4.04 -2.20
C ALA A 62 1.82 -3.61 -0.83
N ARG A 63 1.04 -3.85 0.25
CA ARG A 63 1.50 -3.54 1.62
C ARG A 63 2.74 -4.32 2.02
N ARG A 64 2.77 -5.63 1.74
CA ARG A 64 3.93 -6.49 2.04
C ARG A 64 5.20 -5.95 1.42
N MET A 65 5.17 -5.48 0.17
CA MET A 65 6.34 -4.89 -0.48
C MET A 65 6.87 -3.66 0.27
N VAL A 66 5.97 -2.80 0.77
CA VAL A 66 6.32 -1.62 1.56
C VAL A 66 6.87 -2.02 2.94
N GLU A 67 6.20 -2.94 3.62
CA GLU A 67 6.62 -3.48 4.93
C GLU A 67 8.02 -4.12 4.85
N CYS A 68 8.27 -4.96 3.84
CA CYS A 68 9.58 -5.56 3.60
C CYS A 68 10.66 -4.50 3.33
N ALA A 69 10.37 -3.49 2.52
CA ALA A 69 11.34 -2.42 2.24
C ALA A 69 11.75 -1.66 3.51
N PHE A 70 10.78 -1.31 4.37
CA PHE A 70 11.08 -0.69 5.65
C PHE A 70 11.78 -1.64 6.62
N GLY A 71 11.43 -2.93 6.63
CA GLY A 71 12.12 -3.95 7.42
C GLY A 71 13.60 -4.06 7.06
N ILE A 72 13.92 -4.11 5.76
CA ILE A 72 15.30 -4.12 5.25
C ILE A 72 16.04 -2.85 5.67
N LEU A 73 15.40 -1.67 5.51
CA LEU A 73 16.01 -0.40 5.87
C LEU A 73 16.30 -0.33 7.38
N ALA A 74 15.35 -0.74 8.22
CA ALA A 74 15.49 -0.75 9.67
C ALA A 74 16.58 -1.73 10.14
N ASN A 75 16.58 -2.95 9.61
CA ASN A 75 17.58 -3.96 9.94
C ASN A 75 19.00 -3.54 9.54
N LYS A 76 19.15 -2.86 8.39
CA LYS A 76 20.45 -2.31 7.96
C LYS A 76 20.90 -1.15 8.84
N TRP A 77 19.97 -0.26 9.21
CA TRP A 77 20.25 0.95 9.97
C TRP A 77 19.61 0.89 11.36
N ARG A 78 20.38 0.39 12.34
CA ARG A 78 19.93 0.19 13.74
C ARG A 78 19.34 1.42 14.42
N ILE A 79 19.54 2.62 13.88
CA ILE A 79 18.91 3.85 14.38
C ILE A 79 17.37 3.75 14.40
N PHE A 80 16.77 3.00 13.48
CA PHE A 80 15.32 2.80 13.40
C PHE A 80 14.76 1.74 14.35
N HIS A 81 15.62 1.02 15.09
CA HIS A 81 15.16 0.04 16.09
C HIS A 81 14.64 0.69 17.38
N ARG A 82 14.85 2.00 17.53
CA ARG A 82 14.31 2.81 18.62
C ARG A 82 13.54 4.00 18.05
N PRO A 83 12.55 4.53 18.79
CA PRO A 83 11.96 5.82 18.45
C PRO A 83 13.04 6.90 18.27
N LEU A 84 12.85 7.73 17.24
CA LEU A 84 13.75 8.85 16.97
C LEU A 84 13.35 10.02 17.88
N ASP A 85 14.17 10.30 18.88
CA ASP A 85 13.97 11.41 19.82
C ASP A 85 14.56 12.72 19.25
N VAL A 86 13.96 13.18 18.16
CA VAL A 86 14.36 14.37 17.41
C VAL A 86 13.13 15.09 16.86
N ASN A 87 13.28 16.34 16.42
CA ASN A 87 12.19 17.04 15.76
C ASN A 87 11.83 16.41 14.40
N PRO A 88 10.59 16.62 13.89
CA PRO A 88 10.15 16.03 12.63
C PRO A 88 11.03 16.37 11.43
N GLU A 89 11.55 17.61 11.35
CA GLU A 89 12.38 18.07 10.23
C GLU A 89 13.72 17.31 10.16
N PHE A 90 14.29 17.00 11.33
CA PHE A 90 15.52 16.21 11.42
C PHE A 90 15.23 14.72 11.23
N CYS A 91 14.08 14.23 11.69
CA CYS A 91 13.60 12.88 11.38
C CYS A 91 13.54 12.63 9.86
N ASP A 92 12.97 13.57 9.10
CA ASP A 92 12.94 13.53 7.63
C ASP A 92 14.35 13.45 7.03
N SER A 93 15.29 14.20 7.60
CA SER A 93 16.69 14.21 7.16
C SER A 93 17.37 12.85 7.41
N ILE A 94 17.11 12.23 8.57
CA ILE A 94 17.61 10.88 8.90
C ILE A 94 17.07 9.84 7.91
N VAL A 95 15.76 9.86 7.64
CA VAL A 95 15.13 8.92 6.69
C VAL A 95 15.70 9.10 5.28
N LYS A 96 15.83 10.34 4.80
CA LYS A 96 16.43 10.64 3.48
C LYS A 96 17.89 10.17 3.41
N ALA A 97 18.69 10.45 4.44
CA ALA A 97 20.07 10.00 4.51
C ALA A 97 20.19 8.47 4.48
N ALA A 98 19.34 7.76 5.23
CA ALA A 98 19.31 6.30 5.21
C ALA A 98 18.97 5.72 3.83
N CYS A 99 18.04 6.32 3.09
CA CYS A 99 17.72 5.93 1.71
C CYS A 99 18.90 6.15 0.76
N ILE A 100 19.58 7.30 0.86
CA ILE A 100 20.77 7.61 0.04
C ILE A 100 21.90 6.62 0.32
N LEU A 101 22.20 6.41 1.61
CA LEU A 101 23.24 5.46 2.03
C LEU A 101 22.90 4.03 1.62
N HIS A 102 21.64 3.62 1.72
CA HIS A 102 21.19 2.31 1.26
C HIS A 102 21.50 2.13 -0.24
N ASN A 103 21.16 3.12 -1.07
CA ASN A 103 21.44 3.07 -2.50
C ASN A 103 22.95 3.03 -2.79
N LEU A 104 23.76 3.79 -2.05
CA LEU A 104 25.22 3.78 -2.18
C LEU A 104 25.80 2.40 -1.86
N VAL A 105 25.39 1.79 -0.73
CA VAL A 105 25.82 0.45 -0.34
C VAL A 105 25.40 -0.58 -1.38
N ARG A 106 24.18 -0.50 -1.91
CA ARG A 106 23.68 -1.39 -2.97
C ARG A 106 24.48 -1.30 -4.27
N LEU A 107 25.05 -0.14 -4.59
CA LEU A 107 25.93 0.03 -5.75
C LEU A 107 27.29 -0.63 -5.52
N HIS A 108 27.80 -0.60 -4.29
CA HIS A 108 29.14 -1.09 -3.96
C HIS A 108 29.19 -2.60 -3.68
N ASP A 109 28.17 -3.15 -3.01
CA ASP A 109 28.16 -4.55 -2.56
C ASP A 109 27.77 -5.55 -3.68
N GLY A 110 27.38 -5.05 -4.87
CA GLY A 110 26.78 -5.88 -5.91
C GLY A 110 25.39 -6.38 -5.50
N LYS A 111 24.58 -6.86 -6.45
CA LYS A 111 23.21 -7.31 -6.17
C LYS A 111 23.22 -8.57 -5.29
N GLN A 112 23.15 -8.41 -3.97
CA GLN A 112 22.72 -9.47 -3.05
C GLN A 112 21.52 -8.96 -2.25
N VAL A 113 20.33 -9.19 -2.80
CA VAL A 113 19.16 -9.43 -1.97
C VAL A 113 18.72 -10.81 -2.37
N ASP A 114 19.11 -11.79 -1.57
CA ASP A 114 18.52 -13.10 -1.65
C ASP A 114 17.02 -12.94 -1.42
N GLN A 115 16.25 -13.66 -2.22
CA GLN A 115 14.79 -13.65 -2.24
C GLN A 115 14.16 -14.08 -0.88
N GLU A 116 14.99 -14.46 0.10
CA GLU A 116 14.63 -15.21 1.31
C GLU A 116 14.20 -14.35 2.52
N ASP A 117 14.44 -13.03 2.53
CA ASP A 117 14.01 -12.17 3.65
C ASP A 117 12.50 -11.82 3.64
N ILE A 118 11.71 -12.41 2.73
CA ILE A 118 10.29 -12.10 2.54
C ILE A 118 9.37 -12.92 3.48
N GLU A 119 9.87 -13.93 4.18
CA GLU A 119 9.01 -14.95 4.81
C GLU A 119 8.55 -14.70 6.25
N SER A 120 8.87 -13.58 6.90
CA SER A 120 8.48 -13.38 8.32
C SER A 120 7.80 -12.06 8.62
N THR A 121 6.48 -11.97 8.34
CA THR A 121 5.57 -11.10 9.14
C THR A 121 4.12 -11.59 9.07
N THR A 122 3.83 -12.71 9.71
CA THR A 122 2.46 -13.23 9.89
C THR A 122 1.79 -12.67 11.14
N TYR A 123 1.59 -11.35 11.31
CA TYR A 123 0.74 -10.87 12.42
C TYR A 123 0.04 -9.54 12.11
N PHE A 124 -1.15 -9.60 11.50
CA PHE A 124 -2.13 -8.51 11.60
C PHE A 124 -3.55 -9.08 11.66
N ASN A 125 -4.04 -9.30 12.88
CA ASN A 125 -5.43 -9.67 13.15
C ASN A 125 -6.13 -8.62 14.03
N ASN A 126 -7.32 -8.24 13.54
CA ASN A 126 -8.53 -7.78 14.26
C ASN A 126 -8.50 -6.43 14.99
N ILE A 127 -9.01 -5.38 14.32
CA ILE A 127 -9.61 -4.22 14.98
C ILE A 127 -10.90 -3.81 14.24
N ALA A 128 -11.95 -3.48 15.00
CA ALA A 128 -13.31 -3.24 14.51
C ALA A 128 -13.47 -1.88 13.80
N PRO A 129 -14.31 -1.79 12.75
CA PRO A 129 -14.48 -0.56 11.98
C PRO A 129 -15.48 0.43 12.61
N SER A 130 -15.11 1.72 12.60
CA SER A 130 -16.02 2.86 12.80
C SER A 130 -16.43 3.48 11.46
N ASN A 131 -17.63 4.08 11.40
CA ASN A 131 -18.37 4.36 10.17
C ASN A 131 -19.00 5.77 10.23
N LYS A 132 -18.86 6.62 9.19
CA LYS A 132 -19.91 7.59 8.76
C LYS A 132 -19.67 8.29 7.38
N ARG A 133 -20.72 8.20 6.56
CA ARG A 133 -21.23 9.07 5.45
C ARG A 133 -20.38 9.56 4.25
N GLY A 134 -19.05 9.58 4.25
CA GLY A 134 -18.24 9.86 3.03
C GLY A 134 -18.08 8.66 2.07
N LYS A 135 -18.88 7.60 2.28
CA LYS A 135 -18.51 6.24 1.88
C LYS A 135 -18.84 5.88 0.44
N GLN A 136 -19.89 6.44 -0.17
CA GLN A 136 -20.39 5.84 -1.41
C GLN A 136 -19.39 6.00 -2.56
N THR A 137 -18.85 7.19 -2.77
CA THR A 137 -17.78 7.42 -3.76
C THR A 137 -16.54 6.57 -3.46
N ALA A 138 -16.11 6.51 -2.20
CA ALA A 138 -14.96 5.71 -1.79
C ALA A 138 -15.18 4.19 -2.01
N LEU A 139 -16.40 3.70 -1.75
CA LEU A 139 -16.80 2.31 -2.02
C LEU A 139 -16.90 2.02 -3.51
N ASN A 140 -17.39 2.98 -4.30
CA ASN A 140 -17.41 2.90 -5.75
C ASN A 140 -15.99 2.83 -6.29
N ASN A 141 -15.08 3.67 -5.79
CA ASN A 141 -13.67 3.65 -6.18
C ASN A 141 -13.05 2.29 -5.90
N ARG A 142 -13.24 1.75 -4.69
CA ARG A 142 -12.75 0.41 -4.35
C ARG A 142 -13.32 -0.67 -5.27
N THR A 143 -14.60 -0.59 -5.58
CA THR A 143 -15.27 -1.55 -6.47
C THR A 143 -14.76 -1.43 -7.91
N TYR A 144 -14.45 -0.21 -8.35
CA TYR A 144 -13.81 0.04 -9.63
C TYR A 144 -12.44 -0.62 -9.70
N PHE A 145 -11.56 -0.38 -8.72
CA PHE A 145 -10.24 -1.04 -8.66
C PHE A 145 -10.37 -2.57 -8.63
N ALA A 146 -11.33 -3.10 -7.88
CA ALA A 146 -11.57 -4.54 -7.84
C ALA A 146 -12.00 -5.12 -9.20
N ARG A 147 -12.83 -4.38 -9.96
CA ARG A 147 -13.19 -4.75 -11.34
C ARG A 147 -12.01 -4.64 -12.29
N TYR A 148 -11.23 -3.56 -12.19
CA TYR A 148 -10.00 -3.35 -12.97
C TYR A 148 -9.02 -4.50 -12.79
N PHE A 149 -8.75 -4.92 -11.55
CA PHE A 149 -7.84 -6.03 -11.31
C PHE A 149 -8.29 -7.37 -11.92
N THR A 150 -9.56 -7.49 -12.28
CA THR A 150 -10.11 -8.66 -12.97
C THR A 150 -10.37 -8.44 -14.47
N SER A 151 -10.11 -7.25 -15.00
CA SER A 151 -10.29 -6.96 -16.43
C SER A 151 -9.12 -7.50 -17.27
N PRO A 152 -9.26 -7.58 -18.60
CA PRO A 152 -8.16 -7.95 -19.49
C PRO A 152 -6.91 -7.08 -19.32
N ALA A 153 -7.05 -5.75 -19.21
CA ALA A 153 -5.89 -4.88 -19.01
C ALA A 153 -5.29 -4.89 -17.60
N GLY A 154 -6.10 -5.14 -16.57
CA GLY A 154 -5.64 -5.05 -15.19
C GLY A 154 -5.28 -6.38 -14.53
N ASN A 155 -5.61 -7.53 -15.13
CA ASN A 155 -5.27 -8.83 -14.57
C ASN A 155 -3.77 -9.13 -14.64
N VAL A 156 -3.32 -10.00 -13.75
CA VAL A 156 -1.95 -10.51 -13.69
C VAL A 156 -1.99 -12.00 -13.41
N SER A 157 -1.10 -12.79 -14.01
CA SER A 157 -1.15 -14.26 -13.98
C SER A 157 -1.17 -14.84 -12.55
N TRP A 158 -0.32 -14.31 -11.68
CA TRP A 158 -0.14 -14.79 -10.31
C TRP A 158 -1.30 -14.45 -9.35
N GLN A 159 -2.30 -13.66 -9.77
CA GLN A 159 -3.36 -13.23 -8.84
C GLN A 159 -4.33 -14.35 -8.45
N TYR A 160 -4.33 -15.46 -9.18
CA TYR A 160 -5.21 -16.61 -8.95
C TYR A 160 -4.56 -17.72 -8.10
N GLU A 161 -3.26 -17.65 -7.85
CA GLU A 161 -2.50 -18.71 -7.17
C GLU A 161 -2.90 -18.90 -5.69
N TYR A 162 -3.52 -17.89 -5.07
CA TYR A 162 -3.81 -17.84 -3.62
C TYR A 162 -5.28 -17.50 -3.29
N ILE A 163 -6.18 -17.71 -4.26
CA ILE A 163 -7.62 -17.49 -4.11
C ILE A 163 -8.32 -18.84 -4.02
#